data_AF-A0A938NBR3-F1
#
_entry.id   AF-A0A938NBR3-F1
#
_cell.length_a   1.000
_cell.length_b   1.000
_cell.length_c   1.000
_cell.angle_alpha   90.00
_cell.angle_beta   90.00
_cell.angle_gamma   90.00
#
_symmetry.space_group_name_H-M   'P 1'
#
loop_
_entity.id
_entity.type
_entity.pdbx_description
1 polymer ?
#
loop_
_entity_poly.entity_id
_entity_poly.type
_entity_poly.pdbx_seq_one_letter_code
_entity_poly.pdbx_strand_id
1 'polypeptide(L)'
;MDIGTVSGGTFTAVPGLTDLAFGDASASSGLALPAGPIVLGIAAANAPDPVATFSVAPASGQRLFALALGSLAGQGEDFRLVQVDTAPATWSATSVMPG
;
A
#
# COMPACT_ATOMS: atom_id res chain seq x y z
N MET A 1 4.49 2.97 -10.22
CA MET A 1 3.28 3.34 -9.44
C MET A 1 3.75 3.95 -8.14
N ASP A 2 2.96 4.87 -7.58
CA ASP A 2 3.28 5.51 -6.31
C ASP A 2 2.35 4.97 -5.21
N ILE A 3 2.91 4.78 -4.02
CA ILE A 3 2.15 4.45 -2.81
C ILE A 3 2.35 5.59 -1.80
N GLY A 4 1.25 6.01 -1.20
CA GLY A 4 1.21 7.21 -0.38
C GLY A 4 0.11 7.19 0.66
N THR A 5 0.07 8.21 1.51
CA THR A 5 -1.07 8.42 2.41
C THR A 5 -2.10 9.31 1.75
N VAL A 6 -3.37 9.13 2.10
CA VAL A 6 -4.46 10.00 1.67
C VAL A 6 -5.05 10.71 2.87
N SER A 7 -5.11 12.05 2.82
CA SER A 7 -5.71 12.88 3.85
C SER A 7 -6.54 13.98 3.22
N GLY A 8 -7.82 14.10 3.62
CA GLY A 8 -8.73 15.09 3.04
C GLY A 8 -8.89 14.98 1.52
N GLY A 9 -8.76 13.77 0.96
CA GLY A 9 -8.78 13.51 -0.49
C GLY A 9 -7.47 13.80 -1.22
N THR A 10 -6.46 14.35 -0.56
CA THR A 10 -5.14 14.61 -1.15
C THR A 10 -4.21 13.43 -0.96
N PHE A 11 -3.65 12.91 -2.05
CA PHE A 11 -2.60 11.89 -2.02
C PHE A 11 -1.23 12.53 -1.79
N THR A 12 -0.45 11.95 -0.89
CA THR A 12 0.96 12.30 -0.66
C THR A 12 1.80 11.04 -0.78
N ALA A 13 2.58 10.95 -1.86
CA ALA A 13 3.50 9.83 -2.07
C ALA A 13 4.50 9.74 -0.90
N VAL A 14 4.75 8.52 -0.42
CA VAL A 14 5.76 8.32 0.62
C VAL A 14 7.14 8.20 -0.05
N PRO A 15 8.15 8.96 0.40
CA PRO A 15 9.52 8.81 -0.11
C PRO A 15 10.00 7.35 -0.03
N GLY A 16 10.53 6.85 -1.15
CA GLY A 16 10.96 5.45 -1.28
C GLY A 16 9.89 4.46 -1.74
N LEU A 17 8.63 4.90 -1.88
CA LEU A 17 7.53 4.14 -2.49
C LEU A 17 7.03 4.80 -3.80
N THR A 18 7.94 5.43 -4.53
CA THR A 18 7.65 6.17 -5.77
C THR A 18 8.19 5.44 -6.98
N ASP A 19 7.48 5.55 -8.10
CA ASP A 19 7.85 5.01 -9.42
C ASP A 19 8.18 3.51 -9.40
N LEU A 20 7.45 2.73 -8.59
CA LEU A 20 7.65 1.28 -8.50
C LEU A 20 7.14 0.59 -9.76
N ALA A 21 7.99 -0.15 -10.47
CA ALA A 21 7.53 -0.96 -11.60
C ALA A 21 6.78 -2.20 -11.11
N PHE A 22 6.07 -2.86 -12.02
CA PHE A 22 5.41 -4.12 -11.70
C PHE A 22 6.45 -5.18 -11.29
N GLY A 23 6.22 -5.82 -10.14
CA GLY A 23 7.15 -6.82 -9.58
C GLY A 23 8.28 -6.24 -8.75
N ASP A 24 8.45 -4.91 -8.71
CA ASP A 24 9.42 -4.27 -7.83
C ASP A 24 8.88 -4.17 -6.39
N ALA A 25 9.79 -4.35 -5.44
CA ALA A 25 9.56 -4.01 -4.05
C ALA A 25 10.16 -2.62 -3.75
N SER A 26 9.70 -2.00 -2.66
CA SER A 26 10.39 -0.84 -2.11
C SER A 26 11.78 -1.21 -1.58
N ALA A 27 12.66 -0.22 -1.44
CA ALA A 27 14.03 -0.42 -1.00
C ALA A 27 14.16 -1.19 0.33
N SER A 28 15.30 -1.86 0.50
CA SER A 28 15.58 -2.92 1.49
C SER A 28 15.23 -2.68 2.97
N SER A 29 15.07 -1.44 3.43
CA SER A 29 14.82 -1.14 4.85
C SER A 29 13.35 -1.23 5.29
N GLY A 30 12.42 -1.34 4.34
CA GLY A 30 11.01 -1.15 4.61
C GLY A 30 10.66 0.29 5.02
N LEU A 31 9.38 0.54 5.27
CA LEU A 31 8.85 1.85 5.65
C LEU A 31 8.20 1.77 7.04
N ALA A 32 8.60 2.67 7.95
CA ALA A 32 7.90 2.85 9.21
C ALA A 32 6.58 3.60 8.97
N LEU A 33 5.47 3.01 9.40
CA LEU A 33 4.16 3.62 9.38
C LEU A 33 3.69 3.92 10.81
N PRO A 34 2.89 4.98 11.02
CA PRO A 34 2.28 5.20 12.33
C PRO A 34 1.32 4.05 12.66
N ALA A 35 1.24 3.72 13.94
CA ALA A 35 0.21 2.80 14.43
C ALA A 35 -1.17 3.47 14.42
N GLY A 36 -2.22 2.67 14.23
CA GLY A 36 -3.60 3.15 14.17
C GLY A 36 -4.11 3.41 12.74
N PRO A 37 -5.33 3.95 12.59
CA PRO A 37 -5.99 4.09 11.29
C PRO A 37 -5.21 5.02 10.35
N ILE A 38 -4.90 4.52 9.17
CA ILE A 38 -4.34 5.27 8.04
C ILE A 38 -5.04 4.88 6.74
N VAL A 39 -5.08 5.81 5.81
CA VAL A 39 -5.54 5.55 4.44
C VAL A 39 -4.32 5.52 3.54
N LEU A 40 -4.09 4.39 2.88
CA LEU A 40 -3.07 4.22 1.86
C LEU A 40 -3.70 4.40 0.48
N GLY A 41 -3.04 5.13 -0.40
CA GLY A 41 -3.43 5.29 -1.79
C GLY A 41 -2.45 4.60 -2.74
N ILE A 42 -2.95 4.13 -3.87
CA ILE A 42 -2.15 3.76 -5.04
C ILE A 42 -2.46 4.78 -6.13
N ALA A 43 -1.43 5.35 -6.75
CA ALA A 43 -1.57 6.27 -7.87
C ALA A 43 -0.65 5.87 -9.04
N ALA A 44 -0.99 6.34 -10.25
CA ALA A 44 -0.01 6.36 -11.33
C ALA A 44 1.18 7.24 -10.91
N ALA A 45 2.37 6.96 -11.46
CA ALA A 45 3.57 7.70 -11.07
C ALA A 45 3.37 9.21 -11.32
N ASN A 46 3.65 10.04 -10.31
CA ASN A 46 3.47 11.49 -10.31
C ASN A 46 2.01 11.98 -10.46
N ALA A 47 1.01 11.10 -10.31
CA ALA A 47 -0.40 11.52 -10.34
C ALA A 47 -0.85 12.02 -8.96
N PRO A 48 -1.63 13.12 -8.90
CA PRO A 48 -2.13 13.67 -7.65
C PRO A 48 -3.35 12.92 -7.09
N ASP A 49 -4.02 12.13 -7.93
CA ASP A 49 -5.24 11.43 -7.58
C ASP A 49 -5.00 9.91 -7.48
N PRO A 50 -5.38 9.27 -6.36
CA PRO A 50 -5.25 7.83 -6.21
C PRO A 50 -6.31 7.10 -7.04
N VAL A 51 -5.92 5.99 -7.67
CA VAL A 51 -6.84 5.08 -8.38
C VAL A 51 -7.48 4.05 -7.45
N ALA A 52 -6.91 3.85 -6.27
CA ALA A 52 -7.42 2.98 -5.23
C ALA A 52 -6.97 3.46 -3.84
N THR A 53 -7.85 3.34 -2.87
CA THR A 53 -7.62 3.72 -1.47
C THR A 53 -7.93 2.57 -0.53
N PHE A 54 -7.11 2.40 0.50
CA PHE A 54 -7.21 1.29 1.46
C PHE A 54 -7.15 1.83 2.87
N SER A 55 -8.18 1.55 3.65
CA SER A 55 -8.16 1.81 5.10
C SER A 55 -7.46 0.65 5.80
N VAL A 56 -6.35 0.94 6.48
CA VAL A 56 -5.60 -0.04 7.27
C VAL A 56 -5.33 0.51 8.66
N ALA A 57 -5.14 -0.37 9.65
CA ALA A 57 -4.84 0.03 11.02
C ALA A 57 -3.68 -0.82 11.58
N PRO A 58 -2.41 -0.52 11.23
CA PRO A 58 -1.27 -1.26 11.73
C PRO A 58 -1.16 -1.17 13.26
N ALA A 59 -0.81 -2.28 13.90
CA ALA A 59 -0.50 -2.31 15.32
C ALA A 59 0.94 -1.84 15.59
N SER A 60 1.19 -1.29 16.78
CA SER A 60 2.56 -0.93 17.19
C SER A 60 3.46 -2.16 17.20
N GLY A 61 4.64 -2.05 16.57
CA GLY A 61 5.62 -3.13 16.46
C GLY A 61 5.29 -4.22 15.43
N GLN A 62 4.17 -4.09 14.71
CA GLN A 62 3.79 -5.03 13.66
C GLN A 62 4.77 -4.97 12.47
N ARG A 63 5.02 -6.12 11.83
CA ARG A 63 5.90 -6.24 10.66
C ARG A 63 5.13 -6.86 9.50
N LEU A 64 4.83 -6.02 8.50
CA LEU A 64 3.99 -6.40 7.36
C LEU A 64 4.76 -6.30 6.05
N PHE A 65 4.51 -7.24 5.14
CA PHE A 65 4.64 -6.97 3.70
C PHE A 65 3.28 -6.54 3.17
N ALA A 66 3.23 -5.37 2.52
CA ALA A 66 2.04 -4.87 1.87
C ALA A 66 2.19 -4.99 0.36
N LEU A 67 1.33 -5.79 -0.27
CA LEU A 67 1.34 -6.03 -1.72
C LEU A 67 0.13 -5.35 -2.35
N ALA A 68 0.40 -4.36 -3.20
CA ALA A 68 -0.59 -3.79 -4.10
C ALA A 68 -0.75 -4.70 -5.32
N LEU A 69 -1.89 -5.39 -5.44
CA LEU A 69 -2.21 -6.26 -6.57
C LEU A 69 -3.32 -5.61 -7.39
N GLY A 70 -3.11 -5.44 -8.69
CA GLY A 70 -4.09 -4.84 -9.60
C GLY A 70 -3.44 -4.29 -10.86
N SER A 71 -4.24 -3.69 -11.73
CA SER A 71 -3.76 -3.11 -12.99
C SER A 71 -4.10 -1.62 -13.10
N LEU A 72 -3.07 -0.78 -13.28
CA LEU A 72 -3.26 0.63 -13.63
C LEU A 72 -3.85 0.81 -15.04
N ALA A 73 -3.67 -0.18 -15.93
CA ALA A 73 -4.11 -0.11 -17.31
C ALA A 73 -5.57 -0.55 -17.52
N GLY A 74 -6.30 -0.93 -16.45
CA GLY A 74 -7.72 -1.30 -16.50
C GLY A 74 -8.02 -2.64 -17.19
N GLN A 75 -7.01 -3.36 -17.67
CA GLN A 75 -7.15 -4.65 -18.36
C GLN A 75 -6.99 -5.87 -17.42
N GLY A 76 -7.09 -5.67 -16.10
CA GLY A 76 -6.84 -6.69 -15.07
C GLY A 76 -7.83 -6.63 -13.91
N GLU A 77 -7.59 -7.40 -12.85
CA GLU A 77 -8.41 -7.35 -11.63
C GLU A 77 -8.39 -5.95 -10.99
N ASP A 78 -9.50 -5.61 -10.33
CA ASP A 78 -9.57 -4.45 -9.43
C ASP A 78 -8.45 -4.51 -8.39
N PHE A 79 -7.99 -3.33 -7.95
CA PHE A 79 -6.92 -3.28 -6.97
C PHE A 79 -7.34 -3.91 -5.64
N ARG A 80 -6.48 -4.73 -5.06
CA ARG A 80 -6.55 -5.17 -3.66
C ARG A 80 -5.21 -5.00 -2.98
N LEU A 81 -5.24 -4.70 -1.69
CA LEU A 81 -4.05 -4.67 -0.85
C LEU A 81 -3.97 -5.96 -0.04
N VAL A 82 -2.92 -6.75 -0.24
CA VAL A 82 -2.65 -7.94 0.58
C VAL A 82 -1.63 -7.60 1.65
N GLN A 83 -2.00 -7.77 2.91
CA GLN A 83 -1.12 -7.61 4.06
C GLN A 83 -0.66 -8.98 4.52
N VAL A 84 0.65 -9.24 4.48
CA VAL A 84 1.26 -10.45 5.01
C VAL A 84 1.92 -10.10 6.35
N ASP A 85 1.36 -10.61 7.44
CA ASP A 85 1.93 -10.45 8.78
C ASP A 85 2.99 -11.52 9.03
N THR A 86 4.19 -11.03 9.34
CA THR A 86 5.38 -11.85 9.56
C THR A 86 5.84 -11.85 11.01
N ALA A 87 5.16 -11.12 11.89
CA ALA A 87 5.41 -11.15 13.32
C ALA A 87 5.09 -12.50 13.98
N PRO A 88 3.99 -13.21 13.68
CA PRO A 88 3.72 -14.53 14.23
C PRO A 88 4.61 -15.63 13.62
N ALA A 89 4.77 -16.74 14.35
CA ALA A 89 5.56 -17.90 13.88
C ALA A 89 5.01 -18.54 12.59
N THR A 90 3.70 -18.45 12.38
CA THR A 90 3.04 -18.78 11.11
C THR A 90 2.56 -17.50 10.48
N TRP A 91 3.07 -17.17 9.29
CA TRP A 91 2.66 -15.97 8.58
C TRP A 91 1.19 -16.05 8.20
N SER A 92 0.50 -14.93 8.29
CA SER A 92 -0.90 -14.79 7.87
C SER A 92 -1.01 -13.76 6.75
N ALA A 93 -1.99 -13.94 5.88
CA ALA A 93 -2.29 -12.99 4.81
C ALA A 93 -3.75 -12.52 4.92
N THR A 94 -3.99 -11.23 4.77
CA THR A 94 -5.33 -10.64 4.76
C THR A 94 -5.46 -9.73 3.54
N SER A 95 -6.60 -9.82 2.84
CA SER A 95 -6.90 -8.93 1.70
C SER A 95 -7.79 -7.79 2.14
N VAL A 96 -7.39 -6.57 1.79
CA VAL A 96 -8.15 -5.33 2.00
C VAL A 96 -8.63 -4.86 0.62
N MET A 97 -9.94 -4.69 0.51
CA MET A 97 -10.58 -4.17 -0.71
C MET A 97 -10.56 -2.64 -0.70
N PRO A 98 -10.61 -1.99 -1.88
CA PRO A 98 -10.60 -0.55 -1.97
C PRO A 98 -11.92 0.04 -1.46
N GLY A 99 -11.87 1.23 -0.87
CA GLY A 99 -13.04 1.91 -0.29
C GLY A 99 -12.85 3.41 -0.13
#